data_AF-A0A9I9DQ62-F1
#
_entry.id   AF-A0A9I9DQ62-F1
#
_cell.length_a   1.000
_cell.length_b   1.000
_cell.length_c   1.000
_cell.angle_alpha   90.00
_cell.angle_beta   90.00
_cell.angle_gamma   90.00
#
_symmetry.space_group_name_H-M   'P 1'
#
loop_
_entity.id
_entity.type
_entity.pdbx_description
1 polymer ?
#
loop_
_entity_poly.entity_id
_entity_poly.type
_entity_poly.pdbx_seq_one_letter_code
_entity_poly.pdbx_strand_id
1 'polypeptide(L)'
;MKENQFEVSENYIISSRRIDSFQYMLGDGRIYGERVWSMAKGYAINKTEEPEQIKFTFSFEDKRNKKWTSIFAKQFQVIKRFNVEFPSIKDGEVVIGDRIAGPYTWGETDHNDKISMSCNSTITVPPMSKVKVNVVVKRGFCEVPFSYIQAEINLEGQRQLKPYIDGVFTGFNSYQFQIRTDKEALPV
;
A
#
# COMPACT_ATOMS: atom_id res chain seq x y z
N MET A 1 -40.40 -31.91 -32.50
CA MET A 1 -39.40 -30.90 -32.11
C MET A 1 -38.13 -31.63 -31.72
N LYS A 2 -36.98 -31.33 -32.33
CA LYS A 2 -35.69 -31.91 -31.90
C LYS A 2 -35.17 -31.05 -30.75
N GLU A 3 -35.01 -31.67 -29.60
CA GLU A 3 -34.37 -31.07 -28.43
C GLU A 3 -32.86 -31.06 -28.69
N ASN A 4 -32.25 -29.88 -28.73
CA ASN A 4 -30.80 -29.75 -28.80
C ASN A 4 -30.24 -29.97 -27.39
N GLN A 5 -29.61 -31.11 -27.17
CA GLN A 5 -28.79 -31.31 -25.97
C GLN A 5 -27.43 -30.65 -26.17
N PHE A 6 -27.08 -29.73 -25.28
CA PHE A 6 -25.74 -29.17 -25.20
C PHE A 6 -24.91 -30.10 -24.30
N GLU A 7 -23.93 -30.77 -24.89
CA GLU A 7 -22.96 -31.57 -24.17
C GLU A 7 -21.76 -30.67 -23.84
N VAL A 8 -21.58 -30.34 -22.56
CA VAL A 8 -20.38 -29.63 -22.11
C VAL A 8 -19.27 -30.66 -21.94
N SER A 9 -18.31 -30.66 -22.87
CA SER A 9 -17.12 -31.51 -22.75
C SER A 9 -16.39 -31.23 -21.44
N GLU A 10 -16.00 -32.30 -20.73
CA GLU A 10 -15.27 -32.23 -19.45
C GLU A 10 -13.97 -31.42 -19.55
N ASN A 11 -13.41 -31.28 -20.75
CA ASN A 11 -12.27 -30.41 -21.07
C ASN A 11 -12.48 -28.94 -20.68
N TYR A 12 -13.74 -28.47 -20.65
CA TYR A 12 -14.09 -27.10 -20.30
C TYR A 12 -14.42 -26.92 -18.81
N ILE A 13 -14.52 -28.00 -18.04
CA ILE A 13 -14.79 -27.93 -16.61
C ILE A 13 -13.46 -27.71 -15.86
N ILE A 14 -13.33 -26.55 -15.25
CA ILE A 14 -12.11 -26.14 -14.53
C ILE A 14 -12.16 -26.64 -13.09
N SER A 15 -11.20 -27.49 -12.71
CA SER A 15 -11.02 -28.02 -11.36
C SER A 15 -10.25 -27.06 -10.44
N SER A 16 -9.28 -26.31 -10.97
CA SER A 16 -8.49 -25.36 -10.21
C SER A 16 -8.08 -24.15 -11.05
N ARG A 17 -8.00 -22.98 -10.40
CA ARG A 17 -7.55 -21.73 -11.03
C ARG A 17 -6.67 -20.92 -10.08
N ARG A 18 -5.45 -20.63 -10.49
CA ARG A 18 -4.47 -19.82 -9.77
C ARG A 18 -4.08 -18.58 -10.57
N ILE A 19 -3.83 -17.48 -9.88
CA ILE A 19 -3.26 -16.27 -10.48
C ILE A 19 -1.82 -16.18 -9.99
N ASP A 20 -0.89 -16.02 -10.92
CA ASP A 20 0.54 -15.94 -10.68
C ASP A 20 1.16 -14.81 -11.51
N SER A 21 2.45 -14.53 -11.28
CA SER A 21 3.29 -13.69 -12.14
C SER A 21 2.75 -12.26 -12.32
N PHE A 22 2.45 -11.59 -11.21
CA PHE A 22 2.07 -10.18 -11.22
C PHE A 22 3.25 -9.33 -11.68
N GLN A 23 3.02 -8.47 -12.67
CA GLN A 23 3.99 -7.47 -13.12
C GLN A 23 3.31 -6.11 -13.10
N TYR A 24 3.77 -5.22 -12.23
CA TYR A 24 3.23 -3.87 -12.08
C TYR A 24 3.95 -2.92 -13.02
N MET A 25 3.17 -2.13 -13.76
CA MET A 25 3.66 -1.08 -14.65
C MET A 25 3.81 0.22 -13.85
N LEU A 26 4.85 0.30 -13.00
CA LEU A 26 5.03 1.41 -12.05
C LEU A 26 5.11 2.78 -12.74
N GLY A 27 5.69 2.84 -13.95
CA GLY A 27 5.78 4.07 -14.73
C GLY A 27 4.43 4.61 -15.21
N ASP A 28 3.42 3.74 -15.30
CA ASP A 28 2.03 4.10 -15.60
C ASP A 28 1.19 4.25 -14.31
N GLY A 29 1.85 4.18 -13.15
CA GLY A 29 1.23 4.37 -11.85
C GLY A 29 0.84 5.82 -11.62
N ARG A 30 -0.31 6.03 -10.98
CA ARG A 30 -0.81 7.35 -10.61
C ARG A 30 -0.91 7.48 -9.11
N ILE A 31 -0.44 8.60 -8.57
CA ILE A 31 -0.71 9.04 -7.20
C ILE A 31 -1.80 10.12 -7.24
N TYR A 32 -2.75 10.05 -6.30
CA TYR A 32 -3.82 11.03 -6.18
C TYR A 32 -4.37 11.13 -4.76
N GLY A 33 -5.22 12.14 -4.53
CA GLY A 33 -5.88 12.34 -3.23
C GLY A 33 -4.92 12.60 -2.08
N GLU A 34 -3.73 13.14 -2.39
CA GLU A 34 -2.72 13.46 -1.39
C GLU A 34 -3.24 14.49 -0.40
N ARG A 35 -3.14 14.17 0.89
CA ARG A 35 -3.53 15.08 1.97
C ARG A 35 -2.69 14.86 3.21
N VAL A 36 -2.70 15.89 4.06
CA VAL A 36 -2.25 15.73 5.45
C VAL A 36 -3.21 14.79 6.16
N TRP A 37 -2.69 13.67 6.65
CA TRP A 37 -3.46 12.65 7.36
C TRP A 37 -3.39 12.82 8.87
N SER A 38 -2.20 13.10 9.40
CA SER A 38 -1.98 13.26 10.83
C SER A 38 -0.99 14.38 11.11
N MET A 39 -1.13 14.99 12.28
CA MET A 39 -0.23 16.02 12.79
C MET A 39 0.06 15.75 14.28
N ALA A 40 1.33 15.73 14.64
CA ALA A 40 1.80 15.70 16.03
C ALA A 40 2.53 16.99 16.35
N LYS A 41 2.36 17.49 17.57
CA LYS A 41 3.07 18.67 18.08
C LYS A 41 3.84 18.30 19.33
N GLY A 42 5.04 18.82 19.46
CA GLY A 42 5.88 18.72 20.65
C GLY A 42 6.64 20.01 20.87
N TYR A 43 7.32 20.11 22.00
CA TYR A 43 8.25 21.20 22.23
C TYR A 43 9.38 20.74 23.15
N ALA A 44 10.51 21.43 23.07
CA ALA A 44 11.59 21.34 24.04
C ALA A 44 11.96 22.75 24.50
N ILE A 45 12.40 22.85 25.76
CA ILE A 45 12.82 24.10 26.37
C ILE A 45 14.22 23.89 26.92
N ASN A 46 15.15 24.74 26.51
CA ASN A 46 16.49 24.79 27.07
C ASN A 46 16.60 26.07 27.93
N LYS A 47 16.80 25.88 29.23
CA LYS A 47 17.00 26.95 30.22
C LYS A 47 18.45 27.14 30.64
N THR A 48 19.37 26.46 29.95
CA THR A 48 20.80 26.58 30.20
C THR A 48 21.41 27.64 29.28
N GLU A 49 22.63 28.03 29.58
CA GLU A 49 23.42 28.98 28.77
C GLU A 49 24.10 28.31 27.57
N GLU A 50 24.05 26.98 27.49
CA GLU A 50 24.68 26.19 26.43
C GLU A 50 23.62 25.51 25.53
N PRO A 51 23.89 25.26 24.24
CA PRO A 51 22.95 24.54 23.38
C PRO A 51 22.76 23.08 23.82
N GLU A 52 21.52 22.58 23.74
CA GLU A 52 21.19 21.20 24.09
C GLU A 52 20.67 20.44 22.86
N GLN A 53 21.04 19.17 22.70
CA GLN A 53 20.52 18.31 21.63
C GLN A 53 19.45 17.38 22.17
N ILE A 54 18.24 17.47 21.61
CA ILE A 54 17.10 16.66 22.04
C ILE A 54 16.64 15.80 20.87
N LYS A 55 16.52 14.50 21.12
CA LYS A 55 15.99 13.53 20.16
C LYS A 55 14.47 13.42 20.31
N PHE A 56 13.75 13.73 19.26
CA PHE A 56 12.32 13.47 19.14
C PHE A 56 12.08 12.19 18.36
N THR A 57 11.24 11.33 18.92
CA THR A 57 10.74 10.11 18.25
C THR A 57 9.25 10.25 18.05
N PHE A 58 8.82 10.18 16.79
CA PHE A 58 7.41 10.17 16.43
C PHE A 58 7.04 8.78 15.94
N SER A 59 5.96 8.22 16.48
CA SER A 59 5.44 6.91 16.10
C SER A 59 3.99 7.04 15.66
N PHE A 60 3.61 6.33 14.59
CA PHE A 60 2.28 6.37 13.99
C PHE A 60 1.90 4.99 13.45
N GLU A 61 0.67 4.53 13.72
CA GLU A 61 0.11 3.31 13.14
C GLU A 61 -0.54 3.66 11.79
N ASP A 62 0.09 3.25 10.69
CA ASP A 62 -0.47 3.38 9.35
C ASP A 62 -1.39 2.20 9.03
N LYS A 63 -2.63 2.53 8.68
CA LYS A 63 -3.54 1.56 8.06
C LYS A 63 -3.35 1.65 6.56
N ARG A 64 -3.14 0.51 5.89
CA ARG A 64 -3.06 0.43 4.43
C ARG A 64 -4.28 -0.30 3.90
N ASN A 65 -4.65 0.00 2.67
CA ASN A 65 -5.59 -0.84 1.94
C ASN A 65 -4.96 -1.35 0.65
N LYS A 66 -5.49 -2.46 0.17
CA LYS A 66 -5.04 -3.09 -1.06
C LYS A 66 -6.24 -3.68 -1.78
N LYS A 67 -6.28 -3.47 -3.09
CA LYS A 67 -7.33 -4.00 -3.94
C LYS A 67 -6.74 -4.35 -5.29
N TRP A 68 -6.99 -5.57 -5.75
CA TRP A 68 -6.68 -5.99 -7.11
C TRP A 68 -7.99 -6.16 -7.88
N THR A 69 -8.08 -5.47 -9.01
CA THR A 69 -9.23 -5.55 -9.90
C THR A 69 -8.78 -5.90 -11.31
N SER A 70 -9.68 -6.51 -12.09
CA SER A 70 -9.49 -6.79 -13.52
C SER A 70 -10.88 -6.94 -14.15
N ILE A 71 -10.97 -6.69 -15.45
CA ILE A 71 -12.20 -6.81 -16.23
C ILE A 71 -12.61 -8.29 -16.33
N PHE A 72 -11.64 -9.18 -16.57
CA PHE A 72 -11.89 -10.61 -16.80
C PHE A 72 -11.86 -11.46 -15.52
N ALA A 73 -11.06 -11.08 -14.51
CA ALA A 73 -10.99 -11.83 -13.25
C ALA A 73 -12.27 -11.72 -12.41
N LYS A 74 -13.12 -10.71 -12.62
CA LYS A 74 -14.37 -10.48 -11.87
C LYS A 74 -15.43 -11.56 -12.13
N GLN A 75 -15.28 -12.36 -13.19
CA GLN A 75 -16.29 -13.34 -13.59
C GLN A 75 -16.49 -14.48 -12.58
N PHE A 76 -15.59 -14.69 -11.60
CA PHE A 76 -15.74 -15.78 -10.62
C PHE A 76 -15.21 -15.39 -9.23
N GLN A 77 -16.07 -15.46 -8.20
CA GLN A 77 -15.79 -15.20 -6.77
C GLN A 77 -14.85 -16.27 -6.16
N VAL A 78 -13.59 -16.33 -6.60
CA VAL A 78 -12.65 -17.34 -6.12
C VAL A 78 -11.67 -16.69 -5.15
N ILE A 79 -11.65 -17.18 -3.91
CA ILE A 79 -10.56 -16.95 -2.96
C ILE A 79 -9.27 -17.44 -3.61
N LYS A 80 -8.31 -16.55 -3.84
CA LYS A 80 -7.01 -16.87 -4.43
C LYS A 80 -5.97 -16.90 -3.32
N ARG A 81 -5.03 -17.86 -3.37
CA ARG A 81 -3.82 -17.78 -2.54
C ARG A 81 -2.84 -16.82 -3.21
N PHE A 82 -2.63 -15.66 -2.60
CA PHE A 82 -1.67 -14.66 -3.02
C PHE A 82 -0.32 -14.95 -2.37
N ASN A 83 0.74 -14.69 -3.12
CA ASN A 83 2.09 -14.49 -2.62
C ASN A 83 2.73 -13.42 -3.52
N VAL A 84 2.40 -12.17 -3.26
CA VAL A 84 2.69 -11.06 -4.18
C VAL A 84 3.21 -9.86 -3.42
N GLU A 85 4.18 -9.19 -4.02
CA GLU A 85 4.49 -7.81 -3.63
C GLU A 85 3.40 -6.87 -4.16
N PHE A 86 3.26 -5.71 -3.55
CA PHE A 86 2.24 -4.74 -3.96
C PHE A 86 2.82 -3.33 -4.00
N PRO A 87 2.33 -2.46 -4.91
CA PRO A 87 2.77 -1.08 -4.99
C PRO A 87 2.47 -0.29 -3.71
N SER A 88 3.36 0.62 -3.34
CA SER A 88 3.17 1.59 -2.28
C SER A 88 3.75 2.94 -2.67
N ILE A 89 3.28 4.01 -2.04
CA ILE A 89 3.84 5.35 -2.22
C ILE A 89 5.04 5.50 -1.29
N LYS A 90 6.15 6.00 -1.81
CA LYS A 90 7.33 6.38 -1.02
C LYS A 90 7.95 7.63 -1.63
N ASP A 91 8.19 8.65 -0.80
CA ASP A 91 8.82 9.90 -1.21
C ASP A 91 8.17 10.60 -2.43
N GLY A 92 6.86 10.37 -2.64
CA GLY A 92 6.10 10.93 -3.76
C GLY A 92 6.13 10.09 -5.04
N GLU A 93 6.71 8.89 -5.01
CA GLU A 93 6.79 7.96 -6.12
C GLU A 93 6.09 6.64 -5.80
N VAL A 94 5.65 5.93 -6.84
CA VAL A 94 5.11 4.57 -6.72
C VAL A 94 6.26 3.57 -6.80
N VAL A 95 6.44 2.78 -5.75
CA VAL A 95 7.48 1.75 -5.65
C VAL A 95 6.88 0.40 -5.32
N ILE A 96 7.62 -0.69 -5.56
CA ILE A 96 7.25 -2.00 -5.00
C ILE A 96 7.48 -1.97 -3.49
N GLY A 97 6.43 -2.31 -2.74
CA GLY A 97 6.42 -2.35 -1.29
C GLY A 97 6.51 -3.76 -0.73
N ASP A 98 5.82 -3.99 0.39
CA ASP A 98 5.87 -5.24 1.12
C ASP A 98 5.21 -6.40 0.33
N ARG A 99 5.31 -7.61 0.89
CA ARG A 99 4.69 -8.82 0.33
C ARG A 99 3.50 -9.25 1.18
N ILE A 100 2.41 -9.64 0.52
CA ILE A 100 1.28 -10.32 1.16
C ILE A 100 1.30 -11.80 0.76
N ALA A 101 1.10 -12.67 1.75
CA ALA A 101 0.96 -14.10 1.57
C ALA A 101 -0.31 -14.56 2.29
N GLY A 102 -1.23 -15.22 1.58
CA GLY A 102 -2.47 -15.69 2.19
C GLY A 102 -3.65 -15.73 1.22
N PRO A 103 -4.83 -16.14 1.71
CA PRO A 103 -6.06 -16.06 0.93
C PRO A 103 -6.45 -14.59 0.72
N TYR A 104 -6.82 -14.23 -0.50
CA TYR A 104 -7.37 -12.94 -0.87
C TYR A 104 -8.52 -13.14 -1.86
N THR A 105 -9.65 -12.47 -1.61
CA THR A 105 -10.79 -12.47 -2.51
C THR A 105 -10.62 -11.38 -3.55
N TRP A 106 -10.60 -11.76 -4.83
CA TRP A 106 -10.39 -10.80 -5.91
C TRP A 106 -11.44 -9.69 -5.92
N GLY A 107 -11.00 -8.44 -6.03
CA GLY A 107 -11.87 -7.28 -6.05
C GLY A 107 -12.39 -6.83 -4.68
N GLU A 108 -12.07 -7.55 -3.60
CA GLU A 108 -12.35 -7.07 -2.24
C GLU A 108 -11.22 -6.17 -1.73
N THR A 109 -11.56 -5.23 -0.86
CA THR A 109 -10.53 -4.39 -0.25
C THR A 109 -9.99 -5.12 0.98
N ASP A 110 -8.69 -5.41 1.00
CA ASP A 110 -8.04 -5.84 2.23
C ASP A 110 -7.81 -4.63 3.14
N HIS A 111 -8.29 -4.72 4.37
CA HIS A 111 -8.24 -3.66 5.39
C HIS A 111 -7.32 -4.01 6.57
N ASN A 112 -6.66 -5.17 6.55
CA ASN A 112 -6.05 -5.73 7.77
C ASN A 112 -4.59 -5.32 7.99
N ASP A 113 -3.97 -4.60 7.07
CA ASP A 113 -2.57 -4.20 7.21
C ASP A 113 -2.41 -2.94 8.04
N LYS A 114 -1.92 -3.15 9.26
CA LYS A 114 -1.44 -2.11 10.17
C LYS A 114 0.07 -2.17 10.25
N ILE A 115 0.72 -1.06 9.95
CA ILE A 115 2.18 -0.95 9.98
C ILE A 115 2.57 0.20 10.91
N SER A 116 3.40 -0.11 11.90
CA SER A 116 4.01 0.91 12.75
C SER A 116 5.11 1.64 11.98
N MET A 117 4.92 2.93 11.76
CA MET A 117 5.93 3.82 11.21
C MET A 117 6.53 4.66 12.33
N SER A 118 7.83 4.94 12.25
CA SER A 118 8.48 5.88 13.16
C SER A 118 9.46 6.79 12.43
N CYS A 119 9.64 7.99 12.96
CA CYS A 119 10.60 8.98 12.48
C CYS A 119 11.35 9.56 13.67
N ASN A 120 12.67 9.61 13.56
CA ASN A 120 13.55 10.19 14.57
C ASN A 120 14.13 11.51 14.03
N SER A 121 14.16 12.54 14.86
CA SER A 121 14.80 13.81 14.54
C SER A 121 15.54 14.35 15.76
N THR A 122 16.82 14.65 15.60
CA THR A 122 17.62 15.32 16.61
C THR A 122 17.59 16.82 16.34
N ILE A 123 17.18 17.60 17.33
CA ILE A 123 17.02 19.05 17.23
C ILE A 123 17.91 19.70 18.27
N THR A 124 18.72 20.66 17.84
CA THR A 124 19.48 21.54 18.73
C THR A 124 18.56 22.65 19.23
N VAL A 125 18.41 22.74 20.55
CA VAL A 125 17.66 23.80 21.24
C VAL A 125 18.67 24.82 21.77
N PRO A 126 18.70 26.04 21.21
CA PRO A 126 19.62 27.07 21.66
C PRO A 126 19.44 27.43 23.13
N PRO A 127 20.45 28.07 23.76
CA PRO A 127 20.34 28.61 25.10
C PRO A 127 19.09 29.47 25.29
N MET A 128 18.50 29.40 26.48
CA MET A 128 17.37 30.26 26.89
C MET A 128 16.24 30.33 25.85
N SER A 129 15.92 29.20 25.22
CA SER A 129 14.94 29.15 24.13
C SER A 129 14.02 27.94 24.21
N LYS A 130 12.88 28.06 23.52
CA LYS A 130 11.92 27.00 23.28
C LYS A 130 11.91 26.70 21.79
N VAL A 131 11.94 25.42 21.44
CA VAL A 131 11.70 24.97 20.06
C VAL A 131 10.40 24.16 20.04
N LYS A 132 9.46 24.57 19.20
CA LYS A 132 8.25 23.81 18.88
C LYS A 132 8.54 22.91 17.69
N VAL A 133 8.06 21.68 17.75
CA VAL A 133 8.21 20.68 16.70
C VAL A 133 6.83 20.28 16.22
N ASN A 134 6.60 20.44 14.92
CA ASN A 134 5.38 20.02 14.25
C ASN A 134 5.73 18.93 13.25
N VAL A 135 5.12 17.75 13.38
CA VAL A 135 5.30 16.64 12.45
C VAL A 135 4.01 16.38 11.71
N VAL A 136 4.08 16.36 10.39
CA VAL A 136 2.96 16.14 9.50
C VAL A 136 3.19 14.85 8.74
N VAL A 137 2.17 14.00 8.71
CA VAL A 137 2.18 12.75 7.92
C VAL A 137 1.26 12.92 6.72
N LYS A 138 1.79 12.71 5.52
CA LYS A 138 0.98 12.66 4.29
C LYS A 138 0.51 11.25 3.96
N ARG A 139 -0.68 11.17 3.39
CA ARG A 139 -1.29 9.97 2.82
C ARG A 139 -1.83 10.28 1.44
N GLY A 140 -1.73 9.30 0.55
CA GLY A 140 -2.26 9.36 -0.80
C GLY A 140 -2.75 7.99 -1.23
N PHE A 141 -3.48 7.98 -2.35
CA PHE A 141 -3.89 6.78 -3.05
C PHE A 141 -2.95 6.54 -4.22
N CYS A 142 -2.70 5.29 -4.55
CA CYS A 142 -2.04 4.90 -5.78
C CYS A 142 -2.90 3.94 -6.60
N GLU A 143 -2.88 4.12 -7.91
CA GLU A 143 -3.44 3.19 -8.89
C GLU A 143 -2.33 2.77 -9.84
N VAL A 144 -2.17 1.47 -10.04
CA VAL A 144 -1.07 0.92 -10.82
C VAL A 144 -1.58 -0.20 -11.73
N PRO A 145 -1.46 -0.04 -13.05
CA PRO A 145 -1.76 -1.13 -13.98
C PRO A 145 -0.86 -2.34 -13.74
N PHE A 146 -1.38 -3.54 -13.94
CA PHE A 146 -0.58 -4.76 -13.87
C PHE A 146 -1.04 -5.82 -14.86
N SER A 147 -0.10 -6.68 -15.25
CA SER A 147 -0.38 -7.92 -15.95
C SER A 147 -0.20 -9.13 -15.04
N TYR A 148 -0.86 -10.23 -15.37
CA TYR A 148 -0.79 -11.48 -14.62
C TYR A 148 -1.00 -12.70 -15.52
N ILE A 149 -0.65 -13.88 -15.01
CA ILE A 149 -0.94 -15.16 -15.67
C ILE A 149 -1.96 -15.91 -14.83
N GLN A 150 -3.04 -16.34 -15.48
CA GLN A 150 -3.99 -17.27 -14.91
C GLN A 150 -3.64 -18.69 -15.33
N ALA A 151 -3.35 -19.54 -14.36
CA ALA A 151 -3.20 -20.98 -14.56
C ALA A 151 -4.52 -21.68 -14.24
N GLU A 152 -5.04 -22.45 -15.18
CA GLU A 152 -6.24 -23.26 -15.04
C GLU A 152 -5.89 -24.73 -15.19
N ILE A 153 -6.55 -25.58 -14.42
CA ILE A 153 -6.45 -27.04 -14.51
C ILE A 153 -7.87 -27.55 -14.71
N ASN A 154 -8.12 -28.37 -15.73
CA ASN A 154 -9.43 -28.99 -15.94
C ASN A 154 -9.60 -30.28 -15.12
N LEU A 155 -10.75 -30.96 -15.24
CA LEU A 155 -10.98 -32.23 -14.53
C LEU A 155 -10.02 -33.35 -14.96
N GLU A 156 -9.52 -33.31 -16.19
CA GLU A 156 -8.51 -34.25 -16.71
C GLU A 156 -7.08 -33.91 -16.27
N GLY A 157 -6.88 -32.83 -15.50
CA GLY A 157 -5.57 -32.37 -15.04
C GLY A 157 -4.78 -31.60 -16.09
N GLN A 158 -5.34 -31.32 -17.28
CA GLN A 158 -4.69 -30.52 -18.31
C GLN A 158 -4.57 -29.07 -17.84
N ARG A 159 -3.36 -28.51 -17.98
CA ARG A 159 -3.04 -27.14 -17.55
C ARG A 159 -3.08 -26.15 -18.71
N GLN A 160 -3.84 -25.07 -18.56
CA GLN A 160 -3.87 -23.94 -19.47
C GLN A 160 -3.32 -22.67 -18.81
N LEU A 161 -2.46 -21.93 -19.50
CA LEU A 161 -1.95 -20.63 -19.05
C LEU A 161 -2.53 -19.52 -19.92
N LYS A 162 -3.12 -18.51 -19.28
CA LYS A 162 -3.74 -17.37 -19.95
C LYS A 162 -3.11 -16.08 -19.45
N PRO A 163 -2.37 -15.33 -20.29
CA PRO A 163 -1.85 -14.03 -19.93
C PRO A 163 -2.95 -12.97 -20.00
N TYR A 164 -2.94 -12.03 -19.06
CA TYR A 164 -3.87 -10.91 -18.97
C TYR A 164 -3.12 -9.61 -18.71
N ILE A 165 -3.57 -8.53 -19.37
CA ILE A 165 -3.03 -7.17 -19.26
C ILE A 165 -4.20 -6.20 -19.05
N ASP A 166 -4.98 -6.46 -17.99
CA ASP A 166 -6.20 -5.71 -17.67
C ASP A 166 -6.35 -5.43 -16.17
N GLY A 167 -5.28 -5.68 -15.41
CA GLY A 167 -5.27 -5.52 -13.97
C GLY A 167 -5.07 -4.08 -13.55
N VAL A 168 -5.78 -3.64 -12.52
CA VAL A 168 -5.51 -2.38 -11.81
C VAL A 168 -5.44 -2.66 -10.32
N PHE A 169 -4.29 -2.35 -9.74
CA PHE A 169 -4.08 -2.31 -8.30
C PHE A 169 -4.50 -0.94 -7.78
N THR A 170 -5.24 -0.90 -6.67
CA THR A 170 -5.57 0.31 -5.93
C THR A 170 -5.13 0.14 -4.48
N GLY A 171 -4.36 1.09 -3.97
CA GLY A 171 -3.93 1.10 -2.58
C GLY A 171 -3.86 2.52 -2.01
N PHE A 172 -3.69 2.61 -0.69
CA PHE A 172 -3.29 3.83 -0.01
C PHE A 172 -2.35 3.49 1.13
N ASN A 173 -1.40 4.38 1.36
CA ASN A 173 -0.52 4.34 2.52
C ASN A 173 -0.06 5.74 2.90
N SER A 174 0.42 5.88 4.13
CA SER A 174 1.15 7.06 4.56
C SER A 174 2.62 6.92 4.16
N TYR A 175 3.23 7.99 3.64
CA TYR A 175 4.53 7.87 2.96
C TYR A 175 5.52 9.01 3.20
N GLN A 176 5.11 10.12 3.81
CA GLN A 176 6.01 11.25 4.04
C GLN A 176 5.80 11.84 5.44
N PHE A 177 6.88 11.89 6.22
CA PHE A 177 6.99 12.70 7.44
C PHE A 177 7.62 14.03 7.08
N GLN A 178 6.93 15.12 7.38
CA GLN A 178 7.49 16.47 7.28
C GLN A 178 7.61 17.04 8.68
N ILE A 179 8.84 17.38 9.07
CA ILE A 179 9.15 17.98 10.37
C ILE A 179 9.39 19.47 10.16
N ARG A 180 8.68 20.30 10.91
CA ARG A 180 8.88 21.75 10.96
C ARG A 180 9.19 22.17 12.38
N THR A 181 10.17 23.06 12.52
CA THR A 181 10.60 23.58 13.82
C THR A 181 10.43 25.09 13.85
N ASP A 182 9.86 25.58 14.95
CA ASP A 182 9.68 27.01 15.21
C ASP A 182 10.40 27.36 16.51
N LYS A 183 11.27 28.38 16.47
CA LYS A 183 12.04 28.83 17.64
C LYS A 183 11.36 30.03 18.29
N GLU A 184 11.31 30.01 19.62
CA GLU A 184 10.81 31.09 20.46
C GLU A 184 11.84 31.39 21.56
N ALA A 185 12.19 32.66 21.77
CA ALA A 185 13.00 33.06 22.93
C ALA A 185 12.15 32.91 24.20
N LEU A 186 12.78 32.53 25.31
CA LEU A 186 12.09 32.54 26.61
C LEU A 186 11.91 33.99 27.08
N PRO A 187 10.76 34.33 27.71
CA PRO A 187 10.61 35.63 28.34
C PRO A 187 11.67 35.82 29.42
N VAL A 188 12.27 37.02 29.43
CA VAL A 188 13.21 37.50 30.44
C VAL A 188 12.47 37.80 31.73
#